data_AF-A0A2S9F3C7-F1
#
_entry.id   AF-A0A2S9F3C7-F1
#
_cell.length_a   1.000
_cell.length_b   1.000
_cell.length_c   1.000
_cell.angle_alpha   90.00
_cell.angle_beta   90.00
_cell.angle_gamma   90.00
#
_symmetry.space_group_name_H-M   'P 1'
#
loop_
_entity.id
_entity.type
_entity.pdbx_description
1 polymer ?
#
loop_
_entity_poly.entity_id
_entity_poly.type
_entity_poly.pdbx_seq_one_letter_code
_entity_poly.pdbx_strand_id
1 'polypeptide(L)'
;EVIAALKSEGVTMSAPYLSQLRSGNRTNPSVATMAALANFFRIKPAYFTDDEYYEKLDKELTLLAGMRDEGVRRIAARTVGLSAEAKQDIVLKVDELRRRENLDD
;
A
#
# COMPACT_ATOMS: atom_id res chain seq x y z
N GLU A 1 -17.25 6.91 7.20
CA GLU A 1 -16.17 7.90 7.00
C GLU A 1 -15.97 8.24 5.52
N VAL A 2 -15.57 7.29 4.66
CA VAL A 2 -15.37 7.51 3.20
C VAL A 2 -16.54 8.26 2.55
N ILE A 3 -17.77 7.76 2.68
CA ILE A 3 -18.95 8.33 2.02
C ILE A 3 -19.22 9.78 2.46
N ALA A 4 -18.99 10.09 3.73
CA ALA A 4 -19.19 11.44 4.26
C ALA A 4 -18.14 12.41 3.68
N ALA A 5 -16.89 11.97 3.55
CA ALA A 5 -15.81 12.75 2.96
C ALA A 5 -16.01 12.95 1.44
N LEU A 6 -16.46 11.92 0.71
CA LEU A 6 -16.79 12.08 -0.72
C LEU A 6 -17.94 13.08 -0.91
N LYS A 7 -18.93 13.08 -0.01
CA LYS A 7 -20.03 14.04 -0.05
C LYS A 7 -19.55 15.48 0.14
N SER A 8 -18.56 15.73 0.99
CA SER A 8 -17.96 17.07 1.12
C SER A 8 -17.17 17.53 -0.10
N GLU A 9 -16.72 16.59 -0.94
CA GLU A 9 -16.06 16.88 -2.24
C GLU A 9 -17.06 16.93 -3.41
N GLY A 10 -18.37 16.92 -3.14
CA GLY A 10 -19.41 17.00 -4.16
C GLY A 10 -19.71 15.68 -4.88
N VAL A 11 -19.11 14.57 -4.44
CA VAL A 11 -19.34 13.24 -5.03
C VAL A 11 -20.30 12.45 -4.16
N THR A 12 -21.50 12.18 -4.68
CA THR A 12 -22.51 11.43 -3.94
C THR A 12 -22.34 9.93 -4.20
N MET A 13 -22.04 9.18 -3.14
CA MET A 13 -21.88 7.73 -3.19
C MET A 13 -22.79 7.07 -2.14
N SER A 14 -23.52 6.02 -2.52
CA SER A 14 -24.35 5.27 -1.57
C SER A 14 -23.53 4.18 -0.85
N ALA A 15 -23.86 3.90 0.41
CA ALA A 15 -23.22 2.83 1.18
C ALA A 15 -23.36 1.44 0.55
N PRO A 16 -24.53 1.06 0.00
CA PRO A 16 -24.66 -0.20 -0.73
C PRO A 16 -23.74 -0.29 -1.95
N TYR A 17 -23.60 0.81 -2.70
CA TYR A 17 -22.73 0.83 -3.88
C TYR A 17 -21.25 0.66 -3.52
N LEU A 18 -20.77 1.34 -2.47
CA LEU A 18 -19.40 1.15 -1.98
C LEU A 18 -19.17 -0.30 -1.49
N SER A 19 -20.15 -0.89 -0.81
CA SER A 19 -20.08 -2.29 -0.39
C SER A 19 -19.94 -3.25 -1.57
N GLN A 20 -20.73 -3.04 -2.63
CA GLN A 20 -20.67 -3.84 -3.86
C GLN A 20 -19.34 -3.71 -4.60
N LEU A 21 -18.73 -2.51 -4.59
CA LEU A 21 -17.39 -2.30 -5.15
C LEU A 21 -16.34 -3.08 -4.35
N ARG A 22 -16.40 -3.01 -3.01
CA ARG A 22 -15.47 -3.73 -2.13
C ARG A 22 -15.57 -5.25 -2.25
N SER A 23 -16.77 -5.77 -2.48
CA SER A 23 -17.01 -7.21 -2.60
C SER A 23 -16.80 -7.75 -4.01
N GLY A 24 -16.48 -6.88 -5.00
CA GLY A 24 -16.36 -7.26 -6.40
C GLY A 24 -17.69 -7.55 -7.12
N ASN A 25 -18.84 -7.36 -6.46
CA ASN A 25 -20.16 -7.51 -7.10
C ASN A 25 -20.39 -6.42 -8.17
N ARG A 26 -19.71 -5.28 -8.02
CA ARG A 26 -19.53 -4.25 -9.05
C ARG A 26 -18.03 -4.02 -9.19
N THR A 27 -17.53 -3.94 -10.42
CA THR A 27 -16.08 -3.83 -10.68
C THR A 27 -15.69 -2.62 -11.54
N ASN A 28 -16.66 -1.97 -12.19
CA ASN A 28 -16.40 -0.87 -13.12
C ASN A 28 -17.04 0.46 -12.63
N PRO A 29 -16.42 1.16 -11.65
CA PRO A 29 -16.86 2.48 -11.22
C PRO A 29 -16.57 3.56 -12.27
N SER A 30 -17.28 4.70 -12.20
CA SER A 30 -17.00 5.84 -13.09
C SER A 30 -15.65 6.49 -12.78
N VAL A 31 -15.08 7.20 -13.76
CA VAL A 31 -13.84 7.99 -13.57
C VAL A 31 -13.97 8.97 -12.41
N ALA A 32 -15.11 9.64 -12.27
CA ALA A 32 -15.38 10.54 -11.15
C ALA A 32 -15.35 9.81 -9.79
N THR A 33 -15.90 8.58 -9.74
CA THR A 33 -15.86 7.75 -8.53
C THR A 33 -14.43 7.35 -8.17
N MET A 34 -13.64 6.90 -9.15
CA MET A 34 -12.24 6.52 -8.94
C MET A 34 -11.40 7.72 -8.47
N ALA A 35 -11.58 8.89 -9.08
CA ALA A 35 -10.87 10.10 -8.69
C ALA A 35 -11.21 10.54 -7.26
N ALA A 36 -12.48 10.49 -6.87
CA ALA A 36 -12.91 10.86 -5.52
C ALA A 36 -12.35 9.90 -4.46
N LEU A 37 -12.35 8.59 -4.74
CA LEU A 37 -11.73 7.61 -3.86
C LEU A 37 -10.22 7.82 -3.74
N ALA A 38 -9.53 8.09 -4.85
CA ALA A 38 -8.10 8.38 -4.84
C ALA A 38 -7.77 9.63 -4.01
N ASN A 39 -8.54 10.71 -4.17
CA ASN A 39 -8.38 11.93 -3.39
C ASN A 39 -8.58 11.69 -1.89
N PHE A 40 -9.60 10.92 -1.51
CA PHE A 40 -9.85 10.56 -0.11
C PHE A 40 -8.64 9.86 0.52
N PHE A 41 -8.01 8.94 -0.20
CA PHE A 41 -6.79 8.24 0.24
C PHE A 41 -5.49 9.03 -0.02
N ARG A 42 -5.60 10.21 -0.63
CA ARG A 42 -4.47 11.09 -1.00
C ARG A 42 -3.46 10.40 -1.93
N ILE A 43 -3.96 9.58 -2.85
CA ILE A 43 -3.19 8.91 -3.90
C ILE A 43 -3.62 9.42 -5.28
N LYS A 44 -2.82 9.17 -6.31
CA LYS A 44 -3.21 9.52 -7.68
C LYS A 44 -4.28 8.56 -8.20
N PRO A 45 -5.27 9.03 -8.98
CA PRO A 45 -6.28 8.15 -9.61
C PRO A 45 -5.69 7.06 -10.50
N ALA A 46 -4.48 7.28 -11.03
CA ALA A 46 -3.70 6.31 -11.78
C ALA A 46 -3.55 4.96 -11.06
N TYR A 47 -3.64 4.94 -9.72
CA TYR A 47 -3.63 3.69 -8.94
C TYR A 47 -4.69 2.67 -9.40
N PHE A 48 -5.82 3.14 -9.94
CA PHE A 48 -6.89 2.27 -10.40
C PHE A 48 -6.83 1.93 -11.90
N THR A 49 -5.92 2.55 -12.66
CA THR A 49 -5.91 2.47 -14.14
C THR A 49 -4.57 2.15 -14.76
N ASP A 50 -3.48 2.31 -14.02
CA ASP A 50 -2.10 2.14 -14.47
C ASP A 50 -1.45 1.05 -13.60
N ASP A 51 -1.23 -0.11 -14.20
CA ASP A 51 -0.68 -1.28 -13.52
C ASP A 51 0.77 -1.04 -13.05
N GLU A 52 1.57 -0.26 -13.76
CA GLU A 52 2.95 0.06 -13.35
C GLU A 52 2.93 0.96 -12.12
N TYR A 53 2.07 1.97 -12.11
CA TYR A 53 1.88 2.83 -10.94
C TYR A 53 1.29 2.07 -9.75
N TYR A 54 0.36 1.15 -9.99
CA TYR A 54 -0.18 0.25 -8.98
C TYR A 54 0.92 -0.59 -8.34
N GLU A 55 1.72 -1.31 -9.12
CA GLU A 55 2.79 -2.17 -8.60
C GLU A 55 3.83 -1.39 -7.78
N LYS A 56 4.17 -0.20 -8.24
CA LYS A 56 5.11 0.66 -7.51
C LYS A 56 4.53 1.08 -6.16
N LEU A 57 3.28 1.55 -6.12
CA LEU A 57 2.66 2.02 -4.90
C LEU A 57 2.37 0.86 -3.93
N ASP A 58 1.98 -0.31 -4.44
CA ASP A 58 1.72 -1.51 -3.64
C ASP A 58 2.98 -2.00 -2.92
N LYS A 59 4.15 -1.95 -3.57
CA LYS A 59 5.45 -2.24 -2.93
C LYS A 59 5.74 -1.26 -1.78
N GLU A 60 5.49 0.04 -1.99
CA GLU A 60 5.66 1.05 -0.94
C GLU A 60 4.68 0.85 0.23
N LEU A 61 3.42 0.54 -0.06
CA LEU A 61 2.39 0.27 0.94
C LEU A 61 2.69 -0.99 1.75
N THR A 62 3.18 -2.04 1.10
CA THR A 62 3.60 -3.29 1.74
C THR A 62 4.77 -3.03 2.71
N LEU A 63 5.76 -2.23 2.30
CA LEU A 63 6.84 -1.81 3.18
C LEU A 63 6.33 -1.02 4.40
N LEU A 64 5.43 -0.05 4.18
CA LEU A 64 4.82 0.74 5.26
C LEU A 64 3.97 -0.12 6.21
N ALA A 65 3.26 -1.12 5.69
CA ALA A 65 2.53 -2.07 6.51
C ALA A 65 3.49 -2.90 7.37
N GLY A 66 4.61 -3.35 6.81
CA GLY A 66 5.67 -4.06 7.53
C GLY A 66 6.30 -3.23 8.66
N MET A 67 6.39 -1.91 8.51
CA MET A 67 6.87 -1.00 9.58
C MET A 67 5.94 -0.92 10.79
N ARG A 68 4.75 -1.51 10.77
CA ARG A 68 3.92 -1.64 11.99
C ARG A 68 4.50 -2.67 12.96
N ASP A 69 5.23 -3.65 12.45
CA ASP A 69 5.91 -4.64 13.27
C ASP A 69 7.01 -3.99 14.12
N GLU A 70 7.05 -4.31 15.42
CA GLU A 70 8.03 -3.73 16.35
C GLU A 70 9.45 -4.25 16.08
N GLY A 71 9.59 -5.53 15.70
CA GLY A 71 10.87 -6.15 15.36
C GLY A 71 11.49 -5.49 14.13
N VAL A 72 10.70 -5.29 13.08
CA VAL A 72 11.11 -4.59 11.85
C VAL A 72 11.57 -3.16 12.16
N ARG A 73 10.81 -2.40 12.97
CA ARG A 73 11.21 -1.05 13.38
C ARG A 73 12.50 -1.02 14.17
N ARG A 74 12.70 -1.99 15.08
CA ARG A 74 13.92 -2.09 15.89
C ARG A 74 15.14 -2.34 15.03
N ILE A 75 15.04 -3.24 14.05
CA ILE A 75 16.12 -3.51 13.09
C ILE A 75 16.41 -2.24 12.28
N ALA A 76 15.39 -1.61 11.68
CA ALA A 76 15.55 -0.39 10.89
C ALA A 76 16.23 0.75 11.70
N ALA A 77 15.84 0.95 12.95
CA ALA A 77 16.46 1.97 13.81
C ALA A 77 17.95 1.70 14.08
N ARG A 78 18.38 0.43 14.11
CA ARG A 78 19.79 0.04 14.35
C ARG A 78 20.65 0.13 13.09
N THR A 79 20.05 0.16 11.90
CA THR A 79 20.81 0.29 10.65
C THR A 79 21.07 1.76 10.25
N VAL A 80 20.44 2.71 10.93
CA VAL A 80 20.69 4.15 10.73
C VAL A 80 22.14 4.48 11.06
N GLY A 81 22.85 5.11 10.13
CA GLY A 81 24.25 5.50 10.28
C GLY A 81 25.27 4.44 9.86
N LEU A 82 24.85 3.22 9.51
CA LEU A 82 25.76 2.23 8.93
C LEU A 82 26.22 2.65 7.53
N SER A 83 27.43 2.21 7.17
CA SER A 83 27.96 2.35 5.81
C SER A 83 27.12 1.57 4.79
N ALA A 84 27.31 1.84 3.51
CA ALA A 84 26.61 1.11 2.46
C ALA A 84 26.96 -0.38 2.47
N GLU A 85 28.23 -0.71 2.70
CA GLU A 85 28.75 -2.07 2.78
C GLU A 85 28.13 -2.83 3.95
N ALA A 86 28.10 -2.22 5.15
CA ALA A 86 27.50 -2.85 6.32
C ALA A 86 25.98 -3.05 6.17
N LYS A 87 25.29 -2.15 5.47
CA LYS A 87 23.86 -2.36 5.11
C LYS A 87 23.70 -3.52 4.16
N GLN A 88 24.59 -3.68 3.18
CA GLN A 88 24.55 -4.80 2.24
C GLN A 88 24.76 -6.14 2.97
N ASP A 89 25.66 -6.21 3.95
CA ASP A 89 25.87 -7.41 4.75
C ASP A 89 24.60 -7.81 5.53
N ILE A 90 23.87 -6.83 6.05
CA ILE A 90 22.59 -7.08 6.73
C ILE A 90 21.55 -7.65 5.74
N VAL A 91 21.46 -7.09 4.53
CA VAL A 91 20.54 -7.60 3.49
C VAL A 91 20.87 -9.06 3.16
N LEU A 92 22.15 -9.37 2.92
CA LEU A 92 22.59 -10.75 2.65
C LEU A 92 22.23 -11.70 3.80
N LYS A 93 22.35 -11.23 5.06
CA LYS A 93 21.99 -12.04 6.21
C LYS A 93 20.48 -12.29 6.31
N VAL A 94 19.66 -11.28 5.99
CA VAL A 94 18.20 -11.42 5.92
C VAL A 94 17.81 -12.44 4.85
N ASP A 95 18.41 -12.38 3.66
CA ASP A 95 18.14 -13.32 2.57
C ASP A 95 18.54 -14.77 2.94
N GLU A 96 19.63 -14.94 3.70
CA GLU A 96 19.99 -16.26 4.25
C GLU A 96 18.93 -16.81 5.21
N LEU A 97 18.40 -15.97 6.10
CA LEU A 97 17.38 -16.36 7.07
C LEU A 97 16.05 -16.67 6.39
N ARG A 98 15.64 -15.88 5.39
CA ARG A 98 14.42 -16.10 4.61
C ARG A 98 14.44 -17.44 3.88
N ARG A 99 15.55 -17.78 3.22
CA ARG A 99 15.74 -19.12 2.62
C ARG A 99 15.65 -20.24 3.64
N ARG A 100 16.25 -20.07 4.83
CA ARG A 100 16.22 -21.07 5.90
C ARG A 100 14.81 -21.32 6.43
N GLU A 101 13.97 -20.30 6.43
CA GLU A 101 12.57 -20.37 6.86
C GLU A 101 11.60 -20.74 5.71
N ASN A 102 12.10 -20.99 4.50
CA ASN A 102 11.31 -21.24 3.28
C ASN A 102 10.33 -20.09 2.97
N LEU A 103 10.80 -18.84 3.10
CA LEU A 103 10.03 -17.64 2.80
C LEU A 103 10.35 -17.04 1.42
N ASP A 104 11.31 -17.60 0.71
CA ASP A 104 11.69 -17.24 -0.65
C ASP A 104 11.12 -18.30 -1.61
N ASP A 105 9.86 -18.12 -2.00
CA ASP A 105 9.25 -18.76 -3.18
C ASP A 105 9.35 -17.81 -4.38
#